data_AF-A0A2E2VJG8-F1
#
_entry.id   AF-A0A2E2VJG8-F1
#
_cell.length_a   1.000
_cell.length_b   1.000
_cell.length_c   1.000
_cell.angle_alpha   90.00
_cell.angle_beta   90.00
_cell.angle_gamma   90.00
#
_symmetry.space_group_name_H-M   'P 1'
#
loop_
_entity.id
_entity.type
_entity.pdbx_description
1 polymer ?
#
loop_
_entity_poly.entity_id
_entity_poly.type
_entity_poly.pdbx_seq_one_letter_code
_entity_poly.pdbx_strand_id
1 'polypeptide(L)' 'MVLRLSTNDNTSEVVADGLLVATGRGPNTDVLNVAAAGVEVDERGYVKTDEFLETNVPGVWGHRPKVPA' A
#
# COMPACT_ATOMS: atom_id res chain seq x y z
N MET A 1 17.25 22.10 7.24
CA MET A 1 17.34 21.21 6.05
C MET A 1 16.72 21.93 4.86
N VAL A 2 17.29 21.82 3.65
CA VAL A 2 16.72 22.44 2.43
C VAL A 2 16.23 21.33 1.50
N LEU A 3 14.93 21.32 1.23
CA LEU A 3 14.31 20.46 0.21
C LEU A 3 14.23 21.20 -1.12
N ARG A 4 14.61 20.50 -2.19
CA ARG A 4 14.35 20.94 -3.58
C ARG A 4 13.15 20.20 -4.11
N LEU A 5 12.14 20.95 -4.54
CA LEU A 5 10.93 20.44 -5.15
C LEU A 5 11.02 20.73 -6.65
N SER A 6 10.91 19.70 -7.49
CA SER A 6 10.76 19.87 -8.93
C SER A 6 9.36 19.41 -9.30
N THR A 7 8.55 20.35 -9.78
CA THR A 7 7.28 20.07 -10.46
C THR A 7 7.51 20.15 -11.97
N ASN A 8 6.58 19.64 -12.77
CA ASN A 8 6.72 19.55 -14.23
C ASN A 8 7.16 20.87 -14.90
N ASP A 9 6.81 22.00 -14.30
CA ASP A 9 7.02 23.34 -14.88
C ASP A 9 7.91 24.25 -14.03
N ASN A 10 8.34 23.83 -12.82
CA ASN A 10 9.10 24.71 -11.92
C ASN A 10 9.96 23.96 -10.90
N THR A 11 11.00 24.63 -10.40
CA THR A 11 11.80 24.17 -9.26
C THR A 11 11.72 25.19 -8.13
N SER A 12 11.49 24.74 -6.90
CA SER A 12 11.46 25.59 -5.69
C SER A 12 12.24 24.96 -4.55
N GLU A 13 12.67 25.80 -3.60
CA GLU A 13 13.37 25.37 -2.39
C GLU A 13 12.51 25.64 -1.14
N VAL A 14 12.47 24.67 -0.23
CA VAL A 14 11.76 24.77 1.06
C VAL A 14 12.74 24.49 2.19
N VAL A 15 12.84 25.43 3.13
CA VAL A 15 13.68 25.27 4.33
C VAL A 15 12.80 24.80 5.49
N ALA A 16 13.19 23.69 6.12
CA ALA A 16 12.47 23.12 7.27
C ALA A 16 13.44 22.43 8.25
N ASP A 17 12.99 22.25 9.48
CA ASP A 17 13.75 21.53 10.51
C ASP A 17 13.55 20.01 10.45
N GLY A 18 12.48 19.55 9.81
CA GLY A 18 12.17 18.13 9.64
C GLY A 18 11.30 17.85 8.41
N LEU A 19 11.29 16.60 7.98
CA LEU A 19 10.48 16.11 6.84
C LEU A 19 9.71 14.85 7.26
N LEU A 20 8.39 14.89 7.07
CA LEU A 20 7.52 13.73 7.18
C LEU A 20 7.07 13.30 5.78
N VAL A 21 7.38 12.06 5.40
CA VAL A 21 6.86 11.45 4.17
C VAL A 21 5.67 10.58 4.53
N ALA A 22 4.47 11.03 4.15
CA ALA A 22 3.20 10.36 4.45
C ALA A 22 2.31 10.24 3.20
N THR A 23 2.90 9.81 2.08
CA THR A 23 2.21 9.68 0.78
C THR A 23 1.17 8.55 0.75
N GLY A 24 1.27 7.59 1.68
CA GLY A 24 0.33 6.48 1.81
C GLY A 24 1.00 5.23 2.39
N ARG A 25 0.26 4.11 2.37
CA ARG A 25 0.76 2.79 2.77
C ARG A 25 0.35 1.75 1.73
N GLY A 26 1.29 0.91 1.34
CA GLY A 26 1.00 -0.32 0.59
C GLY A 26 0.73 -1.50 1.54
N PRO A 27 0.05 -2.55 1.06
CA PRO A 27 -0.05 -3.82 1.78
C PRO A 27 1.31 -4.54 1.78
N ASN A 28 1.63 -5.24 2.88
CA ASN A 28 2.89 -6.00 3.04
C ASN A 28 2.78 -7.44 2.53
N THR A 29 2.01 -7.68 1.47
CA THR A 29 1.75 -9.02 0.91
C THR A 29 2.99 -9.65 0.28
N ASP A 30 3.93 -8.81 -0.16
CA ASP A 30 5.27 -9.17 -0.63
C ASP A 30 6.15 -9.71 0.51
N VAL A 31 6.25 -8.97 1.62
CA VAL A 31 7.07 -9.36 2.78
C VAL A 31 6.53 -10.62 3.46
N LEU A 32 5.20 -10.75 3.51
CA LEU A 32 4.55 -11.95 4.06
C LEU A 32 4.65 -13.17 3.12
N ASN A 33 4.99 -12.94 1.84
CA ASN A 33 5.08 -13.97 0.80
C ASN A 33 3.78 -14.81 0.66
N VAL A 34 2.64 -14.12 0.58
CA VAL A 34 1.32 -14.75 0.51
C VAL A 34 1.14 -15.63 -0.74
N ALA A 35 1.91 -15.35 -1.79
CA ALA A 35 1.95 -16.15 -3.01
C ALA A 35 2.41 -17.58 -2.75
N ALA A 36 3.34 -17.81 -1.81
CA ALA A 36 3.79 -19.15 -1.44
C ALA A 36 2.68 -19.98 -0.76
N ALA A 37 1.70 -19.33 -0.15
CA ALA A 37 0.50 -19.96 0.41
C ALA A 37 -0.64 -20.09 -0.63
N GLY A 38 -0.46 -19.62 -1.87
CA GLY A 38 -1.47 -19.62 -2.92
C GLY A 38 -2.56 -18.56 -2.75
N VAL A 39 -2.36 -17.57 -1.88
CA VAL A 39 -3.35 -16.51 -1.62
C VAL A 39 -3.32 -15.47 -2.74
N GLU A 40 -4.49 -15.16 -3.29
CA GLU A 40 -4.64 -14.17 -4.36
C GLU A 40 -4.63 -12.73 -3.84
N VAL A 41 -4.02 -11.84 -4.64
CA VAL A 41 -4.00 -10.40 -4.42
C VAL A 41 -4.62 -9.65 -5.61
N ASP A 42 -5.16 -8.46 -5.36
CA ASP A 42 -5.66 -7.56 -6.41
C ASP A 42 -4.52 -6.76 -7.07
N GLU A 43 -4.86 -5.93 -8.06
CA GLU A 43 -3.91 -5.11 -8.83
C GLU A 43 -3.14 -4.10 -7.95
N ARG A 44 -3.67 -3.78 -6.77
CA ARG A 44 -3.05 -2.87 -5.79
C ARG A 44 -2.25 -3.63 -4.73
N GLY A 45 -2.15 -4.96 -4.85
CA GLY A 45 -1.41 -5.83 -3.95
C GLY A 45 -2.17 -6.24 -2.68
N TYR A 46 -3.45 -5.89 -2.52
CA TYR A 46 -4.22 -6.29 -1.34
C TYR A 46 -4.72 -7.71 -1.48
N VAL A 47 -4.72 -8.48 -0.39
CA VAL A 47 -5.36 -9.81 -0.36
C VAL A 47 -6.81 -9.69 -0.79
N LYS A 48 -7.22 -10.51 -1.76
CA LYS A 48 -8.62 -10.62 -2.17
C LYS A 48 -9.39 -11.37 -1.10
N THR A 49 -10.51 -10.81 -0.68
CA THR A 49 -11.42 -11.47 0.24
C THR A 49 -12.86 -11.25 -0.16
N ASP A 50 -13.73 -12.15 0.29
CA ASP A 50 -15.18 -12.00 0.16
C ASP A 50 -15.78 -11.10 1.26
N GLU A 51 -17.11 -11.10 1.40
CA GLU A 51 -17.83 -10.32 2.41
C GLU A 51 -17.63 -10.81 3.84
N PHE A 52 -17.14 -12.05 4.01
CA PHE A 52 -16.83 -12.68 5.30
C PHE A 52 -15.33 -12.63 5.64
N LEU A 53 -14.53 -11.94 4.83
CA LEU A 53 -13.06 -11.81 4.96
C LEU A 53 -12.29 -13.10 4.62
N GLU A 54 -12.93 -14.05 3.96
CA GLU A 54 -12.31 -15.30 3.52
C GLU A 54 -11.46 -15.06 2.28
N THR A 55 -10.27 -15.67 2.24
CA THR A 55 -9.44 -15.70 1.02
C THR A 55 -9.84 -16.87 0.13
N ASN A 56 -9.19 -17.02 -1.03
CA ASN A 56 -9.33 -18.20 -1.87
C ASN A 56 -8.76 -19.49 -1.24
N VAL A 57 -7.96 -19.39 -0.16
CA VAL A 57 -7.33 -20.52 0.52
C VAL A 57 -8.15 -20.88 1.77
N PRO A 58 -8.69 -22.12 1.87
CA PRO A 58 -9.47 -22.53 3.03
C PRO A 58 -8.69 -22.39 4.34
N GLY A 59 -9.33 -21.79 5.36
CA GLY A 59 -8.71 -21.57 6.67
C GLY A 59 -7.78 -20.34 6.74
N VAL A 60 -7.75 -19.51 5.70
CA VAL A 60 -7.00 -18.26 5.67
C VAL A 60 -7.97 -17.09 5.47
N TRP A 61 -7.90 -16.13 6.40
CA TRP A 61 -8.69 -14.89 6.38
C TRP A 61 -7.78 -13.67 6.29
N GLY A 62 -8.32 -12.57 5.76
CA GLY A 62 -7.59 -11.32 5.62
C GLY A 62 -8.50 -10.12 5.80
N HIS A 63 -8.03 -9.11 6.53
CA HIS A 63 -8.74 -7.84 6.62
C HIS A 63 -8.04 -6.79 5.74
N ARG A 64 -8.78 -6.20 4.81
CA ARG A 64 -8.31 -5.10 3.96
C ARG A 64 -9.16 -3.84 4.15
N PRO A 65 -8.60 -2.64 3.94
CA PRO A 65 -9.40 -1.42 3.89
C PRO A 65 -10.47 -1.52 2.80
N LYS A 66 -11.72 -1.17 3.12
CA LYS A 66 -12.77 -1.05 2.11
C LYS A 66 -12.46 0.15 1.23
N VAL A 67 -12.23 -0.10 -0.05
CA VAL A 67 -12.09 0.95 -1.05
C VAL A 67 -13.30 0.83 -1.98
N PRO A 68 -14.04 1.92 -2.26
CA PRO A 68 -15.13 1.87 -3.23
C PRO A 68 -14.60 1.38 -4.58
N ALA A 69 -15.41 0.53 -5.23
CA ALA A 69 -15.15 -0.02 -6.56
C ALA A 69 -15.16 1.09 -7.63
#